data_AF-A0A8K0K6H4-F1
#
_entry.id   AF-A0A8K0K6H4-F1
#
_cell.length_a   1.000
_cell.length_b   1.000
_cell.length_c   1.000
_cell.angle_alpha   90.00
_cell.angle_beta   90.00
_cell.angle_gamma   90.00
#
_symmetry.space_group_name_H-M   'P 1'
#
loop_
_entity.id
_entity.type
_entity.pdbx_description
1 polymer ?
#
loop_
_entity_poly.entity_id
_entity_poly.type
_entity_poly.pdbx_seq_one_letter_code
_entity_poly.pdbx_strand_id
1 'polypeptide(L)'
;MPNFLTVFSAISDLVKCKKRGGEINFKAEGTRGLGFKVMVIHEIMIIIYIPSYPLIGSGFEINMRFFFSLRFIGIGLGGVKNFCIMDLPPPVAQQSYDAIVKYNHLACSTVSTALFRKPVTEEREALRNKLCGKMNDKIYYWLVIRRNSESVDSIRDATWATNYNSNDKELTLDKCPRGSG
;
A
#
# COMPACT_ATOMS: atom_id res chain seq x y z
N MET A 1 -18.20 16.79 -19.20
CA MET A 1 -17.67 17.78 -18.23
C MET A 1 -18.86 18.54 -17.67
N PRO A 2 -19.16 18.48 -16.36
CA PRO A 2 -20.27 19.22 -15.78
C PRO A 2 -20.12 20.69 -16.15
N ASN A 3 -21.23 21.37 -16.37
CA ASN A 3 -21.39 22.53 -17.23
C ASN A 3 -20.62 23.78 -16.71
N PHE A 4 -19.29 23.76 -16.85
CA PHE A 4 -18.38 24.81 -16.40
C PHE A 4 -18.80 26.15 -16.98
N LEU A 5 -19.12 26.18 -18.28
CA LEU A 5 -19.53 27.40 -18.96
C LEU A 5 -20.78 28.00 -18.32
N THR A 6 -21.83 27.20 -18.09
CA THR A 6 -23.07 27.73 -17.50
C THR A 6 -22.89 28.18 -16.06
N VAL A 7 -22.19 27.39 -15.23
CA VAL A 7 -22.00 27.75 -13.82
C VAL A 7 -21.14 29.02 -13.69
N PHE A 8 -20.01 29.08 -14.38
CA PHE A 8 -19.10 30.22 -14.25
C PHE A 8 -19.58 31.46 -15.01
N SER A 9 -20.41 31.31 -16.05
CA SER A 9 -21.14 32.44 -16.64
C SER A 9 -22.15 33.03 -15.66
N ALA A 10 -22.95 32.20 -14.99
CA ALA A 10 -23.90 32.69 -14.00
C ALA A 10 -23.19 33.36 -12.81
N ILE A 11 -22.04 32.82 -12.37
CA ILE A 11 -21.24 33.44 -11.31
C ILE A 11 -20.65 34.78 -11.78
N SER A 12 -20.18 34.88 -13.03
CA SER A 12 -19.66 36.11 -13.65
C SER A 12 -20.62 37.29 -13.47
N ASP A 13 -21.92 37.05 -13.65
CA ASP A 13 -22.96 38.07 -13.53
C ASP A 13 -23.20 38.52 -12.07
N LEU A 14 -22.79 37.70 -11.10
CA LEU A 14 -23.01 37.93 -9.67
C LEU A 14 -21.79 38.48 -8.93
N VAL A 15 -20.61 38.46 -9.54
CA VAL A 15 -19.34 38.82 -8.87
C VAL A 15 -18.65 40.02 -9.52
N LYS A 16 -17.96 40.81 -8.71
CA LYS A 16 -17.13 41.96 -9.15
C LYS A 16 -15.77 41.95 -8.47
N CYS A 17 -14.79 42.58 -9.09
CA CYS A 17 -13.45 42.68 -8.51
C CYS A 17 -13.48 43.52 -7.22
N LYS A 18 -13.09 42.91 -6.09
CA LYS A 18 -13.07 43.59 -4.78
C LYS A 18 -12.15 44.81 -4.74
N LYS A 19 -11.03 44.79 -5.48
CA LYS A 19 -10.01 45.86 -5.42
C LYS A 19 -10.32 47.04 -6.34
N ARG A 20 -10.78 46.76 -7.56
CA ARG A 20 -10.90 47.77 -8.64
C ARG A 20 -12.34 48.02 -9.08
N GLY A 21 -13.30 47.20 -8.65
CA GLY A 21 -14.59 47.11 -9.33
C GLY A 21 -14.45 46.50 -10.73
N GLY A 22 -15.55 46.35 -11.44
CA GLY A 22 -15.56 45.84 -12.83
C GLY A 22 -15.89 44.34 -12.95
N GLU A 23 -16.14 43.94 -14.20
CA GLU A 23 -16.59 42.60 -14.57
C GLU A 23 -15.46 41.57 -14.50
N ILE A 24 -15.81 40.35 -14.08
CA ILE A 24 -14.89 39.23 -13.97
C ILE A 24 -15.36 38.12 -14.91
N ASN A 25 -14.55 37.78 -15.89
CA ASN A 25 -14.82 36.65 -16.79
C ASN A 25 -14.05 35.40 -16.35
N PHE A 26 -14.64 34.23 -16.55
CA PHE A 26 -14.02 32.95 -16.23
C PHE A 26 -13.84 32.11 -17.49
N LYS A 27 -12.69 31.46 -17.62
CA LYS A 27 -12.41 30.48 -18.67
C LYS A 27 -11.75 29.24 -18.09
N ALA A 28 -12.02 28.08 -18.68
CA ALA A 28 -11.24 26.88 -18.41
C ALA A 28 -10.07 26.82 -19.40
N GLU A 29 -8.85 26.63 -18.92
CA GLU A 29 -7.65 26.54 -19.74
C GLU A 29 -6.72 25.40 -19.29
N GLY A 30 -5.88 24.90 -20.20
CA GLY A 30 -4.83 23.95 -19.85
C GLY A 30 -5.37 22.61 -19.38
N THR A 31 -6.49 22.15 -19.95
CA THR A 31 -7.11 20.86 -19.65
C THR A 31 -6.12 19.72 -19.92
N ARG A 32 -5.88 18.89 -18.90
CA ARG A 32 -5.05 17.68 -18.96
C ARG A 32 -5.81 16.56 -18.26
N GLY A 33 -6.46 15.70 -19.04
CA GLY A 33 -7.37 14.70 -18.50
C GLY A 33 -8.55 15.36 -17.79
N LEU A 34 -8.75 15.02 -16.51
CA LEU A 34 -9.81 15.54 -15.66
C LEU A 34 -9.49 16.89 -15.00
N GLY A 35 -8.23 17.31 -15.01
CA GLY A 35 -7.81 18.57 -14.41
C GLY A 35 -7.68 19.70 -15.43
N PHE A 36 -7.95 20.92 -14.99
CA PHE A 36 -7.80 22.15 -15.77
C PHE A 36 -7.46 23.34 -14.85
N LYS A 37 -7.14 24.50 -15.43
CA LYS A 37 -6.97 25.77 -14.72
C LYS A 37 -8.20 26.64 -14.93
N VAL A 38 -8.71 27.23 -13.87
CA VAL A 38 -9.70 28.31 -13.94
C VAL A 38 -8.92 29.60 -14.14
N MET A 39 -9.10 30.18 -15.31
CA MET A 39 -8.57 31.49 -15.68
C MET A 39 -9.62 32.55 -15.28
N VAL A 40 -9.24 33.44 -14.38
CA VAL A 40 -10.05 34.59 -13.96
C VAL A 40 -9.50 35.83 -14.65
N ILE A 41 -10.32 36.47 -15.47
CA ILE A 41 -9.93 37.59 -16.34
C ILE A 41 -10.65 38.85 -15.83
N HIS A 42 -9.88 39.88 -15.49
CA HIS A 42 -10.39 41.22 -15.16
C HIS A 42 -9.83 42.23 -16.17
N GLU A 43 -10.73 42.92 -16.87
CA GLU A 43 -10.49 44.06 -17.78
C GLU A 43 -9.17 43.97 -18.58
N ILE A 44 -8.97 42.82 -19.25
CA ILE A 44 -7.88 42.50 -20.19
C ILE A 44 -6.46 42.43 -19.57
N MET A 45 -6.19 43.14 -18.47
CA MET A 45 -4.83 43.27 -17.91
C MET A 45 -4.47 42.24 -16.84
N ILE A 46 -5.45 41.64 -16.15
CA ILE A 46 -5.18 40.74 -15.04
C ILE A 46 -5.76 39.38 -15.35
N ILE A 47 -4.87 38.39 -15.40
CA ILE A 47 -5.22 37.00 -15.56
C ILE A 47 -4.69 36.24 -14.35
N ILE A 48 -5.60 35.66 -13.57
CA ILE A 48 -5.27 34.81 -12.42
C ILE A 48 -5.57 33.37 -12.81
N TYR A 49 -4.61 32.49 -12.56
CA TYR A 49 -4.75 31.07 -12.79
C TYR A 49 -4.97 30.34 -11.47
N ILE A 50 -6.12 29.70 -11.33
CA ILE A 50 -6.46 28.87 -10.19
C ILE A 50 -6.49 27.41 -10.68
N PRO A 51 -5.53 26.56 -10.28
CA PRO A 51 -5.58 25.16 -10.69
C PRO A 51 -6.76 24.46 -10.00
N SER A 52 -7.54 23.68 -10.76
CA SER A 52 -8.67 22.89 -10.20
C SER A 52 -8.22 21.84 -9.19
N TYR A 53 -7.00 21.31 -9.35
CA TYR A 53 -6.32 20.39 -8.46
C TYR A 53 -4.82 20.70 -8.42
N PRO A 54 -4.08 20.27 -7.39
CA PRO A 54 -2.62 20.38 -7.37
C PRO A 54 -1.97 19.75 -8.61
N LEU A 55 -0.91 20.39 -9.12
CA LEU A 55 -0.06 19.79 -10.15
C LEU A 55 1.02 18.94 -9.47
N ILE A 56 1.19 17.71 -9.96
CA ILE A 56 2.27 16.81 -9.59
C ILE A 56 3.02 16.46 -10.87
N GLY A 57 4.26 16.96 -10.98
CA GLY A 57 5.02 16.90 -12.23
C GLY A 57 4.31 17.66 -13.35
N SER A 58 4.01 16.99 -14.46
CA SER A 58 3.32 17.58 -15.61
C SER A 58 1.80 17.38 -15.61
N GLY A 59 1.24 16.63 -14.65
CA GLY A 59 -0.18 16.29 -14.60
C GLY A 59 -0.88 16.82 -13.36
N PHE A 60 -2.22 16.88 -13.40
CA PHE A 60 -3.04 17.15 -12.22
C PHE A 60 -3.19 15.90 -11.37
N GLU A 61 -3.15 16.05 -10.05
CA GLU A 61 -3.32 14.96 -9.07
C GLU A 61 -4.60 14.16 -9.29
N ILE A 62 -5.70 14.81 -9.68
CA ILE A 62 -7.00 14.16 -9.92
C ILE A 62 -6.91 13.00 -10.93
N ASN A 63 -6.04 13.12 -11.93
CA ASN A 63 -5.83 12.04 -12.89
C ASN A 63 -5.24 10.80 -12.21
N MET A 64 -4.31 11.00 -11.26
CA MET A 64 -3.71 9.88 -10.52
C MET A 64 -4.74 9.19 -9.65
N ARG A 65 -5.57 9.95 -8.93
CA ARG A 65 -6.65 9.41 -8.09
C ARG A 65 -7.68 8.61 -8.92
N PHE A 66 -8.04 9.14 -10.08
CA PHE A 66 -8.96 8.47 -10.99
C PHE A 66 -8.39 7.14 -11.49
N PHE A 67 -7.16 7.14 -12.03
CA PHE A 67 -6.54 5.91 -12.52
C PHE A 67 -6.18 4.93 -11.41
N PHE A 68 -5.84 5.41 -10.21
CA PHE A 68 -5.65 4.55 -9.04
C PHE A 68 -6.95 3.80 -8.70
N SER A 69 -8.08 4.52 -8.65
CA SER A 69 -9.39 3.95 -8.36
C SER A 69 -9.81 2.92 -9.42
N LEU A 70 -9.63 3.24 -10.70
CA LEU A 70 -9.92 2.31 -11.79
C LEU A 70 -9.01 1.08 -11.75
N ARG A 71 -7.72 1.26 -11.46
CA ARG A 71 -6.79 0.14 -11.36
C ARG A 71 -7.09 -0.75 -10.15
N PHE A 72 -7.56 -0.16 -9.06
CA PHE A 72 -7.99 -0.88 -7.86
C PHE A 72 -9.14 -1.84 -8.15
N ILE A 73 -10.09 -1.46 -9.01
CA ILE A 73 -11.18 -2.33 -9.48
C ILE A 73 -10.82 -3.19 -10.70
N GLY A 74 -9.53 -3.30 -11.05
CA GLY A 74 -9.05 -4.14 -12.14
C GLY A 74 -9.20 -3.55 -13.54
N ILE A 75 -9.63 -2.30 -13.66
CA ILE A 75 -9.81 -1.62 -14.95
C ILE A 75 -8.50 -0.97 -15.39
N GLY A 76 -8.03 -1.37 -16.59
CA GLY A 76 -6.88 -0.74 -17.26
C GLY A 76 -7.30 0.33 -18.28
N LEU A 77 -6.33 0.92 -18.98
CA LEU A 77 -6.59 1.98 -19.97
C LEU A 77 -7.65 1.62 -21.03
N GLY A 78 -7.67 0.37 -21.49
CA GLY A 78 -8.67 -0.10 -22.45
C GLY A 78 -10.10 0.01 -21.91
N GLY A 79 -10.31 -0.30 -20.63
CA GLY A 79 -11.61 -0.11 -19.98
C GLY A 79 -11.90 1.36 -19.70
N VAL A 80 -10.89 2.19 -19.43
CA VAL A 80 -11.08 3.65 -19.26
C VAL A 80 -11.59 4.30 -20.54
N LYS A 81 -11.10 3.86 -21.71
CA LYS A 81 -11.60 4.34 -23.01
C LYS A 81 -13.11 4.07 -23.17
N ASN A 82 -13.59 2.95 -22.66
CA ASN A 82 -15.03 2.62 -22.66
C ASN A 82 -15.80 3.43 -21.59
N PHE A 83 -15.15 3.81 -20.50
CA PHE A 83 -15.76 4.65 -19.45
C PHE A 83 -16.01 6.10 -19.87
N CYS A 84 -15.45 6.56 -20.99
CA CYS A 84 -15.79 7.87 -21.57
C CYS A 84 -17.27 8.04 -21.93
N ILE A 85 -18.05 6.95 -21.93
CA ILE A 85 -19.52 6.98 -22.02
C ILE A 85 -20.14 7.80 -20.88
N MET A 86 -19.45 8.01 -19.76
CA MET A 86 -19.92 8.81 -18.61
C MET A 86 -19.60 10.33 -18.71
N ASP A 87 -19.59 10.91 -19.90
CA ASP A 87 -19.26 12.34 -20.14
C ASP A 87 -17.89 12.80 -19.62
N LEU A 88 -16.98 11.84 -19.44
CA LEU A 88 -15.60 12.09 -19.03
C LEU A 88 -14.77 12.47 -20.26
N PRO A 89 -13.84 13.45 -20.13
CA PRO A 89 -12.91 13.76 -21.19
C PRO A 89 -12.10 12.51 -21.59
N PRO A 90 -11.63 12.44 -22.84
CA PRO A 90 -10.86 11.30 -23.32
C PRO A 90 -9.67 11.01 -22.39
N PRO A 91 -9.31 9.74 -22.20
CA PRO A 91 -8.28 9.37 -21.27
C PRO A 91 -6.94 9.97 -21.70
N VAL A 92 -6.05 10.17 -20.73
CA VAL A 92 -4.71 10.68 -21.00
C VAL A 92 -3.96 9.79 -22.00
N ALA A 93 -2.99 10.37 -22.70
CA ALA A 93 -2.13 9.64 -23.61
C ALA A 93 -1.48 8.43 -22.92
N GLN A 94 -1.21 7.36 -23.67
CA GLN A 94 -0.63 6.11 -23.15
C GLN A 94 0.60 6.38 -22.26
N GLN A 95 1.53 7.21 -22.72
CA GLN A 95 2.73 7.57 -21.95
C GLN A 95 2.40 8.22 -20.60
N SER A 96 1.38 9.08 -20.56
CA SER A 96 0.91 9.71 -19.32
C SER A 96 0.25 8.69 -18.40
N TYR A 97 -0.53 7.75 -18.95
CA TYR A 97 -1.11 6.66 -18.19
C TYR A 97 -0.02 5.77 -17.57
N ASP A 98 0.99 5.37 -18.36
CA ASP A 98 2.08 4.53 -17.89
C ASP A 98 2.88 5.20 -16.77
N ALA A 99 3.12 6.51 -16.89
CA ALA A 99 3.74 7.30 -15.83
C ALA A 99 2.90 7.33 -14.54
N ILE A 100 1.58 7.48 -14.65
CA ILE A 100 0.66 7.46 -13.50
C ILE A 100 0.65 6.09 -12.83
N VAL A 101 0.57 5.01 -13.60
CA VAL A 101 0.60 3.64 -13.07
C VAL A 101 1.92 3.36 -12.36
N LYS A 102 3.05 3.79 -12.93
CA LYS A 102 4.37 3.67 -12.30
C LYS A 102 4.44 4.44 -10.98
N TYR A 103 3.92 5.68 -10.95
CA TYR A 103 3.84 6.47 -9.73
C TYR A 103 2.98 5.79 -8.65
N ASN A 104 1.79 5.32 -9.03
CA ASN A 104 0.90 4.60 -8.12
C ASN A 104 1.56 3.34 -7.56
N HIS A 105 2.22 2.54 -8.39
CA HIS A 105 2.95 1.36 -7.95
C HIS A 105 4.05 1.73 -6.93
N LEU A 106 4.83 2.78 -7.21
CA LEU A 106 5.88 3.25 -6.31
C LEU A 106 5.29 3.70 -4.97
N ALA A 107 4.23 4.51 -4.99
CA ALA A 107 3.56 5.00 -3.79
C ALA A 107 3.00 3.83 -2.95
N CYS A 108 2.27 2.90 -3.57
CA CYS A 108 1.75 1.72 -2.90
C CYS A 108 2.87 0.84 -2.33
N SER A 109 3.97 0.66 -3.06
CA SER A 109 5.13 -0.12 -2.60
C SER A 109 5.80 0.54 -1.38
N THR A 110 5.95 1.86 -1.38
CA THR A 110 6.49 2.61 -0.24
C THR A 110 5.59 2.51 0.98
N VAL A 111 4.27 2.65 0.80
CA VAL A 111 3.31 2.50 1.90
C VAL A 111 3.29 1.06 2.43
N SER A 112 3.26 0.08 1.53
CA SER A 112 3.31 -1.35 1.87
C SER A 112 4.58 -1.69 2.66
N THR A 113 5.74 -1.20 2.22
CA THR A 113 7.00 -1.42 2.95
C THR A 113 7.01 -0.70 4.29
N ALA A 114 6.49 0.52 4.39
CA ALA A 114 6.40 1.24 5.66
C ALA A 114 5.48 0.53 6.67
N LEU A 115 4.32 0.06 6.23
CA LEU A 115 3.33 -0.59 7.09
C LEU A 115 3.68 -2.03 7.43
N PHE A 116 4.11 -2.81 6.43
CA PHE A 116 4.25 -4.25 6.60
C PHE A 116 5.66 -4.71 6.94
N ARG A 117 6.70 -3.86 6.89
CA ARG A 117 8.07 -4.31 7.15
C ARG A 117 8.25 -4.94 8.53
N LYS A 118 7.78 -4.29 9.60
CA LYS A 118 7.86 -4.81 10.97
C LYS A 118 7.04 -6.08 11.19
N PRO A 119 5.72 -6.12 10.88
CA PRO A 119 4.93 -7.32 11.09
C PRO A 119 5.43 -8.49 10.23
N VAL A 120 5.91 -8.25 9.00
CA VAL A 120 6.50 -9.31 8.16
C VAL A 120 7.78 -9.87 8.78
N THR A 121 8.63 -9.04 9.40
CA THR A 121 9.84 -9.55 10.08
C THR A 121 9.50 -10.36 11.32
N GLU A 122 8.56 -9.88 12.14
CA GLU A 122 8.12 -10.58 13.35
C GLU A 122 7.47 -11.93 13.02
N GLU A 123 6.60 -11.98 12.02
CA GLU A 123 5.98 -13.22 11.56
C GLU A 123 7.02 -14.21 11.02
N ARG A 124 8.00 -13.73 10.25
CA ARG A 124 9.11 -14.55 9.75
C ARG A 124 9.95 -15.16 10.86
N GLU A 125 10.29 -14.38 11.89
CA GLU A 125 11.05 -14.87 13.04
C GLU A 125 10.24 -15.87 13.86
N ALA A 126 8.95 -15.60 14.09
CA ALA A 126 8.06 -16.53 14.78
C ALA A 126 7.96 -17.87 14.04
N LEU A 127 7.84 -17.85 12.71
CA LEU A 127 7.84 -19.06 11.88
C LEU A 127 9.20 -19.77 11.95
N ARG A 128 10.31 -19.04 11.84
CA ARG A 128 11.67 -19.60 11.93
C ARG A 128 11.90 -20.30 13.27
N ASN A 129 11.48 -19.70 14.38
CA ASN A 129 11.63 -20.29 15.72
C ASN A 129 10.78 -21.55 15.87
N LYS A 130 9.54 -21.55 15.36
CA LYS A 130 8.69 -22.75 15.32
C LYS A 130 9.31 -23.89 14.50
N LEU A 131 9.92 -23.57 13.36
CA LEU A 131 10.61 -24.56 12.50
C LEU A 131 11.89 -25.08 13.14
N CYS A 132 12.69 -24.22 13.76
CA CYS A 132 13.92 -24.60 14.47
C CYS A 132 13.61 -25.51 15.65
N GLY A 133 12.61 -25.18 16.46
CA GLY A 133 12.14 -26.04 17.56
C GLY A 133 11.74 -27.43 17.06
N LYS A 134 10.86 -27.50 16.05
CA LYS A 134 10.42 -28.78 15.47
C LYS A 134 11.56 -29.61 14.86
N MET A 135 12.56 -28.96 14.26
CA MET A 135 13.71 -29.64 13.68
C MET A 135 14.66 -30.17 14.75
N ASN A 136 14.90 -29.36 15.80
CA ASN A 136 15.71 -29.77 16.95
C ASN A 136 15.06 -30.93 17.69
N ASP A 137 13.75 -30.90 17.92
CA ASP A 137 13.03 -32.01 18.56
C ASP A 137 13.26 -33.34 17.83
N LYS A 138 13.11 -33.35 16.49
CA LYS A 138 13.34 -34.56 15.68
C LYS A 138 14.77 -35.07 15.75
N ILE A 139 15.76 -34.16 15.68
CA ILE A 139 17.19 -34.52 15.79
C ILE A 139 17.49 -35.08 17.19
N TYR A 140 16.95 -34.47 18.24
CA TYR A 140 17.11 -34.91 19.62
C TYR A 140 16.53 -36.30 19.85
N TYR A 141 15.28 -36.55 19.44
CA TYR A 141 14.67 -37.87 19.60
C TYR A 141 15.42 -38.94 18.80
N TRP A 142 15.90 -38.63 17.59
CA TRP A 142 16.73 -39.54 16.82
C TRP A 142 18.07 -39.88 17.53
N LEU A 143 18.73 -38.88 18.12
CA LEU A 143 19.96 -39.10 18.90
C LEU A 143 19.73 -39.99 20.13
N VAL A 144 18.61 -39.78 20.84
CA VAL A 144 18.23 -40.59 22.00
C VAL A 144 17.99 -42.05 21.61
N ILE A 145 17.25 -42.28 20.52
CA ILE A 145 16.98 -43.64 19.99
C ILE A 145 18.30 -44.31 19.60
N ARG A 146 19.18 -43.60 18.88
CA ARG A 146 20.46 -44.18 18.42
C ARG A 146 21.36 -44.58 19.59
N ARG A 147 21.46 -43.75 20.63
CA ARG A 147 22.33 -43.98 21.79
C ARG A 147 21.82 -45.05 22.75
N ASN A 148 20.53 -45.37 22.71
CA ASN A 148 19.89 -46.33 23.62
C ASN A 148 19.27 -47.51 22.85
N SER A 149 19.70 -47.74 21.61
CA SER A 149 19.11 -48.73 20.68
C SER A 149 19.10 -50.18 21.19
N GLU A 150 19.90 -50.47 22.22
CA GLU A 150 20.01 -51.79 22.86
C GLU A 150 18.84 -52.12 23.80
N SER A 151 17.98 -51.16 24.19
CA SER A 151 16.85 -51.43 25.10
C SER A 151 15.68 -50.46 24.92
N VAL A 152 14.48 -51.01 24.70
CA VAL A 152 13.24 -50.25 24.55
C VAL A 152 12.89 -49.47 25.83
N ASP A 153 13.12 -50.05 27.00
CA ASP A 153 12.89 -49.38 28.29
C ASP A 153 13.88 -48.22 28.49
N SER A 154 15.14 -48.39 28.09
CA SER A 154 16.15 -47.33 28.14
C SER A 154 15.81 -46.16 27.21
N ILE A 155 15.34 -46.44 25.98
CA ILE A 155 14.86 -45.40 25.06
C ILE A 155 13.67 -44.66 25.68
N ARG A 156 12.70 -45.38 26.28
CA ARG A 156 11.51 -44.77 26.89
C ARG A 156 11.89 -43.84 28.03
N ASP A 157 12.76 -44.28 28.94
CA ASP A 157 13.19 -43.50 30.10
C ASP A 157 14.01 -42.27 29.68
N ALA A 158 14.94 -42.43 28.73
CA ALA A 158 15.73 -41.32 28.20
C ALA A 158 14.87 -40.30 27.44
N THR A 159 13.92 -40.77 26.63
CA THR A 159 12.95 -39.91 25.91
C THR A 159 12.09 -39.12 26.90
N TRP A 160 11.62 -39.78 27.97
CA TRP A 160 10.79 -39.16 29.01
C TRP A 160 11.57 -38.08 29.78
N ALA A 161 12.81 -38.36 30.19
CA ALA A 161 13.69 -37.37 30.83
C ALA A 161 13.98 -36.16 29.92
N THR A 162 14.09 -36.38 28.61
CA THR A 162 14.39 -35.32 27.64
C THR A 162 13.17 -34.42 27.39
N ASN A 163 11.97 -34.99 27.25
CA ASN A 163 10.72 -34.25 27.06
C ASN A 163 10.36 -33.42 28.32
N TYR A 164 10.64 -33.97 29.50
CA TYR A 164 10.41 -33.29 30.79
C TYR A 164 11.31 -32.07 30.97
N ASN A 165 12.59 -32.15 30.57
CA ASN A 165 13.52 -31.02 30.63
C ASN A 165 13.20 -29.88 29.66
N SER A 166 12.33 -30.11 28.66
CA SER A 166 11.98 -29.12 27.64
C SER A 166 10.72 -28.28 27.98
N ASN A 167 9.92 -28.67 28.98
CA ASN A 167 8.55 -28.15 29.21
C ASN A 167 8.29 -27.60 30.64
N ASP A 168 9.23 -26.85 31.22
CA ASP A 168 9.12 -26.03 32.45
C ASP A 168 9.43 -26.66 33.84
N LYS A 169 10.25 -25.89 34.58
CA LYS A 169 10.37 -25.59 36.03
C LYS A 169 10.22 -26.71 37.10
N GLU A 170 11.28 -26.76 37.91
CA GLU A 170 11.43 -27.37 39.24
C GLU A 170 11.64 -28.90 39.29
N LEU A 171 12.86 -29.27 39.70
CA LEU A 171 13.39 -30.63 39.79
C LEU A 171 12.79 -31.37 40.99
N THR A 172 12.04 -32.44 40.78
CA THR A 172 11.97 -33.55 41.76
C THR A 172 13.08 -34.55 41.47
N LEU A 173 14.01 -34.62 42.42
CA LEU A 173 15.35 -35.19 42.38
C LEU A 173 15.40 -36.73 42.46
N ASP A 174 14.55 -37.46 41.73
CA ASP A 174 14.46 -38.93 41.94
C ASP A 174 14.99 -39.80 40.78
N LYS A 175 15.41 -39.18 39.67
CA LYS A 175 15.98 -39.92 38.51
C LYS A 175 17.21 -39.27 37.87
N CYS A 176 17.96 -38.45 38.61
CA CYS A 176 19.24 -37.95 38.11
C CYS A 176 20.29 -39.08 38.19
N PRO A 177 20.94 -39.49 37.09
CA PRO A 177 22.02 -40.48 37.18
C PRO A 177 23.16 -39.89 38.01
N ARG A 178 23.51 -40.55 39.13
CA ARG A 178 24.64 -40.13 39.97
C ARG A 178 25.91 -40.22 39.13
N GLY A 179 26.55 -39.07 38.90
CA GLY A 179 27.80 -39.00 38.16
C GLY A 179 28.88 -39.85 38.84
N SER A 180 29.52 -40.71 38.05
CA SER A 180 30.73 -41.44 38.45
C SER A 180 31.92 -40.52 38.24
N GLY A 181 32.70 -40.29 39.30
CA GLY A 181 34.04 -39.72 39.22
C GLY A 181 35.06 -40.67 38.64
#